data_AF-A0A7W1AJD9-F1
#
_entry.id   AF-A0A7W1AJD9-F1
#
_cell.length_a   1.000
_cell.length_b   1.000
_cell.length_c   1.000
_cell.angle_alpha   90.00
_cell.angle_beta   90.00
_cell.angle_gamma   90.00
#
_symmetry.space_group_name_H-M   'P 1'
#
loop_
_entity.id
_entity.type
_entity.pdbx_description
1 polymer ?
#
loop_
_entity_poly.entity_id
_entity_poly.type
_entity_poly.pdbx_seq_one_letter_code
_entity_poly.pdbx_strand_id
1 'polypeptide(L)' 'MRYVLIVIVLASVGCGRQAVRASEKKFLADQVMVFDQDPHESSANDHVRTNREGAAGGNGAGGGGCGCN' A
#
# COMPACT_ATOMS: atom_id res chain seq x y z
N MET A 1 19.80 30.98 0.28
CA MET A 1 19.02 30.12 1.20
C MET A 1 17.71 29.64 0.59
N ARG A 2 16.78 30.52 0.16
CA ARG A 2 15.44 30.12 -0.35
C ARG A 2 15.46 29.14 -1.54
N TYR A 3 16.40 29.30 -2.47
CA TYR A 3 16.50 28.44 -3.66
C TYR A 3 17.18 27.08 -3.40
N VAL A 4 17.94 26.95 -2.32
CA VAL A 4 18.65 25.70 -1.98
C VAL A 4 17.64 24.62 -1.59
N LEU A 5 16.60 24.98 -0.83
CA LEU A 5 15.54 24.06 -0.45
C LEU A 5 14.74 23.55 -1.66
N ILE A 6 14.50 24.41 -2.65
CA ILE A 6 13.78 24.04 -3.88
C ILE A 6 14.57 23.02 -4.70
N VAL A 7 15.88 23.22 -4.84
CA VAL A 7 16.76 22.29 -5.56
C VAL A 7 16.84 20.92 -4.88
N ILE A 8 16.86 20.88 -3.54
CA ILE A 8 16.87 19.63 -2.78
C ILE A 8 15.57 18.83 -2.99
N VAL A 9 14.41 19.49 -2.98
CA VAL A 9 13.11 18.83 -3.19
C VAL A 9 12.95 18.29 -4.61
N LEU A 10 13.47 19.00 -5.62
CA LEU A 10 13.44 18.55 -7.01
C LEU A 10 14.33 17.33 -7.25
N ALA A 11 15.45 17.21 -6.53
CA ALA A 11 16.39 16.10 -6.68
C ALA A 11 15.83 14.76 -6.14
N SER A 12 14.85 14.77 -5.24
CA SER A 12 14.31 13.53 -4.63
C SER A 12 13.25 12.80 -5.46
N VAL A 13 12.76 13.37 -6.58
CA VAL A 13 11.61 12.83 -7.35
C VAL A 13 11.99 11.65 -8.26
N GLY A 14 13.26 11.21 -8.27
CA GLY A 14 13.78 10.24 -9.24
C GLY A 14 13.84 8.76 -8.81
N CYS A 15 13.62 8.43 -7.53
CA CYS A 15 14.05 7.13 -6.98
C CYS A 15 13.08 5.94 -7.16
N GLY A 16 12.10 6.02 -8.08
CA GLY A 16 11.02 5.02 -8.18
C GLY A 16 10.77 4.43 -9.56
N ARG A 17 11.69 4.60 -10.53
CA ARG A 17 11.45 4.22 -11.94
C ARG A 17 11.74 2.76 -12.28
N GLN A 18 12.15 1.94 -11.31
CA GLN A 18 12.34 0.50 -11.49
C GLN A 18 10.98 -0.21 -11.39
N ALA A 19 10.19 -0.11 -12.46
CA ALA A 19 8.96 -0.89 -12.57
C ALA A 19 9.31 -2.37 -12.82
N VAL A 20 8.76 -3.26 -11.99
CA VAL A 20 8.82 -4.72 -12.17
C VAL A 20 8.21 -5.08 -13.53
N ARG A 21 8.88 -5.95 -14.31
CA ARG A 21 8.39 -6.34 -15.63
C ARG A 21 7.02 -7.03 -15.50
N ALA A 22 6.15 -6.87 -16.50
CA ALA A 22 4.82 -7.48 -16.49
C ALA A 22 4.86 -9.01 -16.28
N SER A 23 5.88 -9.68 -16.80
CA SER A 23 6.11 -11.11 -16.63
C SER A 23 6.53 -11.53 -15.21
N GLU A 24 7.16 -10.63 -14.45
CA GLU A 24 7.57 -10.87 -13.06
C GLU A 24 6.41 -10.68 -12.08
N LYS A 25 5.37 -9.94 -12.47
CA LYS A 25 4.15 -9.77 -11.64
C LYS A 25 3.38 -11.06 -11.39
N LYS A 26 3.62 -12.12 -12.18
CA LYS A 26 3.00 -13.44 -11.98
C LYS A 26 3.33 -14.04 -10.60
N PHE A 27 4.49 -13.70 -10.02
CA PHE A 27 4.90 -14.19 -8.71
C PHE A 27 4.15 -13.51 -7.56
N LEU A 28 3.44 -12.41 -7.83
CA LEU A 28 2.63 -11.73 -6.82
C LEU A 28 1.36 -12.52 -6.46
N ALA A 29 0.95 -13.48 -7.29
CA ALA A 29 -0.16 -14.39 -7.03
C ALA A 29 0.28 -15.68 -6.31
N ASP A 30 1.56 -15.80 -5.93
CA ASP A 30 2.05 -16.94 -5.16
C ASP A 30 1.36 -16.96 -3.78
N GLN A 31 0.99 -18.16 -3.30
CA GLN A 31 0.31 -18.35 -2.03
C GLN A 31 1.14 -17.84 -0.85
N VAL A 32 2.48 -17.85 -0.97
CA VAL A 32 3.40 -17.29 0.04
C VAL A 32 3.24 -15.77 0.21
N MET A 33 2.67 -15.08 -0.78
CA MET A 33 2.48 -13.63 -0.80
C MET A 33 1.06 -13.22 -0.34
N VAL A 34 0.23 -14.15 0.11
CA VAL A 34 -1.13 -13.88 0.63
C VAL A 34 -1.03 -13.36 2.06
N PHE A 35 -1.51 -12.13 2.28
CA PHE A 35 -1.45 -11.46 3.58
C PHE A 35 -2.40 -12.06 4.62
N ASP A 36 -3.50 -12.69 4.18
CA ASP A 36 -4.55 -13.24 5.04
C ASP A 36 -4.92 -14.66 4.58
N GLN A 37 -4.32 -15.67 5.21
CA GLN A 37 -4.57 -17.07 4.84
C GLN A 37 -5.92 -17.59 5.36
N ASP A 38 -6.44 -17.00 6.45
CA ASP A 38 -7.72 -17.35 7.05
C ASP A 38 -8.70 -16.15 6.97
N PRO A 39 -9.80 -16.27 6.21
CA PRO A 39 -10.77 -15.19 6.06
C PRO A 39 -11.56 -14.87 7.34
N HIS A 40 -11.65 -15.80 8.29
CA HIS A 40 -12.32 -15.54 9.57
C HIS A 40 -11.46 -14.68 10.49
N GLU A 41 -10.15 -14.94 10.50
CA GLU A 41 -9.19 -14.20 11.31
C GLU A 41 -9.02 -12.77 10.78
N SER A 42 -8.90 -12.61 9.47
CA SER A 42 -8.83 -11.28 8.84
C SER A 42 -10.10 -10.45 9.08
N SER A 43 -11.29 -11.06 8.94
CA SER A 43 -12.55 -10.37 9.21
C SER A 43 -12.66 -9.89 10.68
N ALA A 44 -12.17 -10.69 11.64
CA ALA A 44 -12.16 -10.31 13.04
C ALA A 44 -11.17 -9.15 13.31
N ASN A 45 -9.97 -9.22 12.72
CA ASN A 45 -8.97 -8.16 12.85
C ASN A 45 -9.44 -6.85 12.21
N ASP A 46 -10.10 -6.93 11.05
CA ASP A 46 -10.68 -5.79 10.35
C ASP A 46 -11.78 -5.12 11.15
N HIS A 47 -12.62 -5.91 11.80
CA HIS A 47 -13.62 -5.39 12.72
C HIS A 47 -12.97 -4.61 13.86
N VAL A 48 -11.90 -5.15 14.47
CA VAL A 48 -11.16 -4.45 15.53
C VAL A 48 -10.48 -3.19 15.02
N ARG A 49 -9.82 -3.22 13.86
CA ARG A 49 -9.14 -2.06 13.26
C ARG A 49 -10.11 -0.96 12.90
N THR A 50 -11.23 -1.31 12.25
CA THR A 50 -12.28 -0.35 11.88
C THR A 50 -12.81 0.38 13.11
N ASN A 51 -13.07 -0.37 14.20
CA ASN A 51 -13.56 0.22 15.45
C ASN A 51 -12.52 1.10 16.15
N ARG A 52 -11.22 0.75 16.07
CA ARG A 52 -10.14 1.49 16.74
C ARG A 52 -9.68 2.72 15.97
N GLU A 53 -9.59 2.60 14.66
CA GLU A 53 -8.89 3.57 13.79
C GLU A 53 -9.88 4.42 13.00
N GLY A 54 -11.17 4.04 12.93
CA GLY A 54 -12.19 4.74 12.14
C GLY A 54 -11.90 4.74 10.63
N ALA A 55 -10.86 4.03 10.19
CA ALA A 55 -10.43 3.92 8.80
C ALA A 55 -10.79 2.53 8.28
N ALA A 56 -11.78 2.46 7.40
CA ALA A 56 -12.08 1.27 6.62
C ALA A 56 -11.45 1.43 5.22
N GLY A 57 -10.62 0.46 4.81
CA GLY A 57 -10.05 0.39 3.46
C GLY A 57 -8.52 0.42 3.46
N GLY A 58 -7.90 -0.71 3.08
CA GLY A 58 -6.43 -0.81 2.99
C GLY A 58 -5.90 -2.24 2.83
N ASN A 59 -6.74 -3.25 3.03
CA ASN A 59 -6.30 -4.65 3.14
C ASN A 59 -6.05 -5.36 1.80
N GLY A 60 -6.05 -4.61 0.69
CA GLY A 60 -5.84 -5.16 -0.64
C GLY A 60 -4.77 -4.40 -1.41
N ALA A 61 -3.94 -5.12 -2.17
CA ALA A 61 -2.95 -4.55 -3.08
C ALA A 61 -3.55 -3.73 -4.26
N GLY A 62 -4.86 -3.50 -4.27
CA GLY A 62 -5.55 -2.63 -5.21
C GLY A 62 -6.50 -1.68 -4.47
N GLY A 63 -6.10 -0.43 -4.35
CA GLY A 63 -7.00 0.67 -3.93
C GLY A 63 -6.75 1.14 -2.50
N GLY A 64 -5.96 2.20 -2.39
CA GLY A 64 -5.70 2.90 -1.13
C GLY A 64 -6.98 3.46 -0.52
N GLY A 65 -7.10 3.28 0.79
CA GLY A 65 -8.12 3.89 1.63
C GLY A 65 -8.03 5.40 1.61
N CYS A 66 -8.94 6.01 0.86
CA CYS A 66 -9.54 7.27 1.22
C CYS A 66 -11.00 6.94 1.55
N GLY A 67 -11.26 6.51 2.79
CA GLY A 67 -12.59 6.10 3.28
C GLY A 67 -13.60 7.25 3.35
N CYS A 68 -13.66 8.11 2.34
CA CYS A 68 -14.71 9.10 2.17
C CYS A 68 -15.90 8.43 1.46
N ASN A 69 -17.00 8.28 2.20
CA ASN A 69 -18.33 8.15 1.58
C ASN A 69 -18.63 9.36 0.70
#